data_AF-A0A8S9REP0-F1
#
_entry.id   AF-A0A8S9REP0-F1
#
_cell.length_a   1.000
_cell.length_b   1.000
_cell.length_c   1.000
_cell.angle_alpha   90.00
_cell.angle_beta   90.00
_cell.angle_gamma   90.00
#
_symmetry.space_group_name_H-M   'P 1'
#
loop_
_entity.id
_entity.type
_entity.pdbx_description
1 polymer ?
#
loop_
_entity_poly.entity_id
_entity_poly.type
_entity_poly.pdbx_seq_one_letter_code
_entity_poly.pdbx_strand_id
1 'polypeptide(L)'
;MGPAQMITDKVKLFLTYQVSAWVKVGSGGGLTCPQDVNIALSVDGKWVNGGKVEVKDGDWHEVVGSFRIEKQAKKVMLHAQGPSPGVDLMVAGLQIFAVDHKARLSYLKGQADMVRKRNVRLKVTGLDPNELSGATVKIRQTSNSFPLGSSISRSNIDNEDFVEFFLNNFKWAVFGNELKWSWTEPEQGNLNYRDADEMLGFCETYNVETRGHCIFWEVESAIQPWVQELSEPTLEAAVENRLTDLLTRYNGKFRHYDVNNEMLHGSFYRDKLGFDARAGPHFVMLNVSLPPELRQGHSTSPEETLSLAIRVAREWCVNNSKAEKSEVRIKGLQAPTESSSAVVLRTDAAWDRQQEAAGLGWAIFTQDGIQRFKKGASFVSSPLLAEGMAMREAMALCSGMTLQTIRVESDSSQLIKALNSGYSVSELHGVLSDILAFVAKFESVIFAWIPRERNSEANSLAKVAVNDVSSRVVEVAFNALN
;
A
#
# COMPACT_ATOMS: atom_id res chain seq x y z
N MET A 1 -16.75 -34.32 -5.37
CA MET A 1 -17.36 -33.08 -4.83
C MET A 1 -17.08 -33.06 -3.34
N GLY A 2 -16.53 -31.96 -2.82
CA GLY A 2 -16.21 -31.85 -1.40
C GLY A 2 -17.43 -31.45 -0.54
N PRO A 3 -17.19 -31.01 0.71
CA PRO A 3 -18.25 -30.65 1.66
C PRO A 3 -19.23 -29.63 1.09
N ALA A 4 -20.51 -29.79 1.41
CA ALA A 4 -21.56 -28.91 0.93
C ALA A 4 -22.62 -28.59 1.99
N GLN A 5 -23.17 -27.37 1.95
CA GLN A 5 -24.21 -26.92 2.87
C GLN A 5 -25.30 -26.14 2.14
N MET A 6 -26.57 -26.41 2.46
CA MET A 6 -27.68 -25.58 1.98
C MET A 6 -27.75 -24.26 2.75
N ILE A 7 -27.82 -23.14 2.03
CA ILE A 7 -27.84 -21.79 2.61
C ILE A 7 -28.97 -20.91 2.04
N THR A 8 -29.96 -21.51 1.38
CA THR A 8 -31.06 -20.81 0.68
C THR A 8 -31.77 -19.77 1.56
N ASP A 9 -32.02 -20.10 2.82
CA ASP A 9 -32.70 -19.27 3.81
C ASP A 9 -31.80 -18.21 4.47
N LYS A 10 -30.48 -18.31 4.26
CA LYS A 10 -29.47 -17.39 4.84
C LYS A 10 -29.04 -16.28 3.87
N VAL A 11 -29.38 -16.40 2.59
CA VAL A 11 -29.01 -15.44 1.55
C VAL A 11 -30.16 -14.51 1.19
N LYS A 12 -29.85 -13.22 1.00
CA LYS A 12 -30.79 -12.18 0.60
C LYS A 12 -30.46 -11.66 -0.79
N LEU A 13 -31.50 -11.29 -1.53
CA LEU A 13 -31.34 -10.67 -2.83
C LEU A 13 -30.61 -9.33 -2.75
N PHE A 14 -29.80 -9.08 -3.77
CA PHE A 14 -29.06 -7.84 -4.00
C PHE A 14 -28.06 -7.47 -2.90
N LEU A 15 -27.82 -8.34 -1.92
CA LEU A 15 -26.80 -8.16 -0.90
C LEU A 15 -25.50 -8.84 -1.37
N THR A 16 -24.38 -8.13 -1.24
CA THR A 16 -23.06 -8.71 -1.48
C THR A 16 -22.62 -9.45 -0.23
N TYR A 17 -22.18 -10.70 -0.41
CA TYR A 17 -21.58 -11.51 0.64
C TYR A 17 -20.10 -11.67 0.37
N GLN A 18 -19.27 -11.49 1.39
CA GLN A 18 -17.87 -11.88 1.36
C GLN A 18 -17.70 -13.30 1.88
N VAL A 19 -16.73 -14.00 1.30
CA VAL A 19 -16.34 -15.37 1.63
C VAL A 19 -14.88 -15.34 2.05
N SER A 20 -14.57 -15.92 3.20
CA SER A 20 -13.19 -16.24 3.62
C SER A 20 -13.19 -17.69 4.12
N ALA A 21 -12.17 -18.46 3.78
CA ALA A 21 -11.97 -19.81 4.28
C ALA A 21 -10.49 -20.18 4.19
N TRP A 22 -10.02 -20.99 5.13
CA TRP A 22 -8.71 -21.64 5.03
C TRP A 22 -8.90 -23.02 4.44
N VAL A 23 -8.09 -23.37 3.44
CA VAL A 23 -8.12 -24.68 2.78
C VAL A 23 -6.73 -25.30 2.77
N LYS A 24 -6.68 -26.63 2.86
CA LYS A 24 -5.45 -27.41 2.76
C LYS A 24 -5.76 -28.71 2.03
N VAL A 25 -4.87 -29.15 1.17
CA VAL A 25 -5.01 -30.44 0.47
C VAL A 25 -4.10 -31.49 1.12
N GLY A 26 -4.59 -32.72 1.21
CA GLY A 26 -3.85 -33.83 1.80
C GLY A 26 -2.69 -34.27 0.90
N SER A 27 -1.54 -34.53 1.52
CA SER A 27 -0.29 -34.93 0.86
C SER A 27 -0.16 -36.44 0.63
N GLY A 28 -1.26 -37.19 0.71
CA GLY A 28 -1.31 -38.66 0.57
C GLY A 28 -0.89 -39.13 -0.83
N GLY A 29 0.42 -39.17 -1.09
CA GLY A 29 1.02 -39.55 -2.37
C GLY A 29 2.02 -38.53 -2.96
N GLY A 30 2.22 -37.37 -2.32
CA GLY A 30 2.98 -36.25 -2.87
C GLY A 30 2.16 -35.52 -3.95
N LEU A 31 1.96 -34.21 -3.79
CA LEU A 31 1.27 -33.40 -4.79
C LEU A 31 2.11 -33.36 -6.07
N THR A 32 1.66 -34.06 -7.12
CA THR A 32 2.35 -34.08 -8.41
C THR A 32 2.04 -32.83 -9.25
N CYS A 33 0.97 -32.11 -8.92
CA CYS A 33 0.54 -30.88 -9.59
C CYS A 33 -0.25 -29.95 -8.64
N PRO A 34 -0.24 -28.62 -8.90
CA PRO A 34 -1.09 -27.66 -8.19
C PRO A 34 -2.57 -28.06 -8.22
N GLN A 35 -3.26 -27.88 -7.10
CA GLN A 35 -4.68 -28.17 -6.96
C GLN A 35 -5.48 -26.88 -6.84
N ASP A 36 -6.45 -26.71 -7.73
CA ASP A 36 -7.42 -25.64 -7.60
C ASP A 36 -8.43 -25.96 -6.50
N VAL A 37 -8.59 -25.09 -5.51
CA VAL A 37 -9.64 -25.18 -4.50
C VAL A 37 -10.56 -23.99 -4.62
N ASN A 38 -11.87 -24.23 -4.66
CA ASN A 38 -12.87 -23.18 -4.73
C ASN A 38 -13.98 -23.35 -3.69
N ILE A 39 -14.43 -22.19 -3.18
CA ILE A 39 -15.71 -22.07 -2.50
C ILE A 39 -16.71 -21.61 -3.55
N ALA A 40 -17.63 -22.49 -3.93
CA ALA A 40 -18.57 -22.28 -5.02
C ALA A 40 -20.01 -22.44 -4.54
N LEU A 41 -20.92 -21.71 -5.17
CA LEU A 41 -22.35 -21.82 -4.90
C LEU A 41 -23.05 -22.44 -6.12
N SER A 42 -23.90 -23.44 -5.89
CA SER A 42 -24.89 -23.91 -6.85
C SER A 42 -26.23 -23.24 -6.54
N VAL A 43 -26.63 -22.30 -7.41
CA VAL A 43 -27.87 -21.54 -7.33
C VAL A 43 -28.82 -22.10 -8.39
N ASP A 44 -29.81 -22.90 -7.97
CA ASP A 44 -30.74 -23.60 -8.85
C ASP A 44 -30.04 -24.40 -9.98
N GLY A 45 -28.90 -25.02 -9.65
CA GLY A 45 -28.09 -25.81 -10.60
C GLY A 45 -27.09 -24.99 -11.42
N LYS A 46 -27.05 -23.66 -11.27
CA LYS A 46 -26.03 -22.81 -11.90
C LYS A 46 -24.92 -22.46 -10.92
N TRP A 47 -23.68 -22.56 -11.38
CA TRP A 47 -22.52 -22.26 -10.55
C TRP A 47 -22.24 -20.76 -10.46
N VAL A 48 -21.98 -20.28 -9.25
CA VAL A 48 -21.52 -18.94 -8.91
C VAL A 48 -20.21 -19.09 -8.13
N ASN A 49 -19.16 -18.40 -8.57
CA ASN A 49 -17.87 -18.43 -7.89
C ASN A 49 -17.94 -17.59 -6.60
N GLY A 50 -17.58 -18.19 -5.47
CA GLY A 50 -17.47 -17.51 -4.18
C GLY A 50 -16.04 -17.20 -3.76
N GLY A 51 -15.03 -17.73 -4.46
CA GLY A 51 -13.61 -17.58 -4.16
C GLY A 51 -12.82 -18.81 -4.65
N LYS A 52 -11.57 -18.60 -5.08
CA LYS A 52 -10.69 -19.67 -5.57
C LYS A 52 -9.24 -19.40 -5.15
N VAL A 53 -8.51 -20.45 -4.83
CA VAL A 53 -7.05 -20.43 -4.62
C VAL A 53 -6.41 -21.64 -5.29
N GLU A 54 -5.18 -21.49 -5.76
CA GLU A 54 -4.34 -22.59 -6.24
C GLU A 54 -3.43 -23.04 -5.10
N VAL A 55 -3.49 -24.31 -4.72
CA VAL A 55 -2.72 -24.90 -3.61
C VAL A 55 -1.60 -25.75 -4.19
N LYS A 56 -0.35 -25.42 -3.87
CA LYS A 56 0.85 -26.08 -4.42
C LYS A 56 1.56 -27.00 -3.45
N ASP A 57 1.24 -26.89 -2.17
CA ASP A 57 1.92 -27.58 -1.09
C ASP A 57 0.90 -28.07 -0.04
N GLY A 58 1.42 -28.62 1.06
CA GLY A 58 0.62 -29.14 2.16
C GLY A 58 0.24 -28.09 3.21
N ASP A 59 0.39 -26.79 2.95
CA ASP A 59 0.07 -25.73 3.89
C ASP A 59 -1.35 -25.19 3.73
N TRP A 60 -1.77 -24.40 4.72
CA TRP A 60 -3.05 -23.72 4.72
C TRP A 60 -3.00 -22.50 3.82
N HIS A 61 -3.96 -22.41 2.91
CA HIS A 61 -4.14 -21.29 1.98
C HIS A 61 -5.48 -20.61 2.23
N GLU A 62 -5.51 -19.29 2.17
CA GLU A 62 -6.76 -18.55 2.28
C GLU A 62 -7.48 -18.49 0.92
N VAL A 63 -8.76 -18.82 0.91
CA VAL A 63 -9.69 -18.55 -0.17
C VAL A 63 -10.51 -17.32 0.20
N VAL A 64 -10.30 -16.23 -0.52
CA VAL A 64 -11.11 -15.01 -0.42
C VAL A 64 -11.94 -14.83 -1.68
N GLY A 65 -13.19 -14.42 -1.50
CA GLY A 65 -14.00 -13.98 -2.61
C GLY A 65 -15.30 -13.32 -2.18
N SER A 66 -16.21 -13.14 -3.14
CA SER A 66 -17.51 -12.56 -2.87
C SER A 66 -18.53 -13.02 -3.90
N PHE A 67 -19.79 -13.02 -3.52
CA PHE A 67 -20.89 -13.30 -4.44
C PHE A 67 -22.10 -12.42 -4.16
N ARG A 68 -22.98 -12.33 -5.14
CA ARG A 68 -24.27 -11.61 -5.05
C ARG A 68 -25.33 -12.44 -5.75
N ILE A 69 -26.50 -12.55 -5.14
CA ILE A 69 -27.67 -13.21 -5.75
C ILE A 69 -28.66 -12.14 -6.18
N GLU A 70 -28.93 -12.08 -7.47
CA GLU A 70 -29.78 -11.04 -8.08
C GLU A 70 -31.19 -11.53 -8.42
N LYS A 71 -31.42 -12.85 -8.39
CA LYS A 71 -32.71 -13.48 -8.68
C LYS A 71 -33.09 -14.42 -7.56
N GLN A 72 -34.38 -14.46 -7.20
CA GLN A 72 -34.90 -15.36 -6.18
C GLN A 72 -34.56 -16.81 -6.55
N ALA A 73 -33.73 -17.46 -5.73
CA ALA A 73 -33.32 -18.84 -5.93
C ALA A 73 -34.22 -19.77 -5.11
N LYS A 74 -34.58 -20.93 -5.67
CA LYS A 74 -35.32 -21.97 -4.93
C LYS A 74 -34.39 -22.81 -4.05
N LYS A 75 -33.15 -22.98 -4.49
CA LYS A 75 -32.12 -23.77 -3.81
C LYS A 75 -30.75 -23.13 -4.00
N VAL A 76 -30.06 -22.85 -2.90
CA VAL A 76 -28.68 -22.40 -2.89
C VAL A 76 -27.85 -23.36 -2.05
N MET A 77 -26.90 -24.03 -2.69
CA MET A 77 -25.94 -24.93 -2.06
C MET A 77 -24.55 -24.32 -2.12
N LEU A 78 -23.88 -24.21 -0.98
CA LEU A 78 -22.47 -23.90 -0.87
C LEU A 78 -21.65 -25.18 -1.00
N HIS A 79 -20.51 -25.12 -1.68
CA HIS A 79 -19.59 -26.22 -1.89
C HIS A 79 -18.16 -25.75 -1.64
N ALA A 80 -17.39 -26.53 -0.89
CA ALA A 80 -15.93 -26.49 -0.94
C ALA A 80 -15.46 -27.64 -1.85
N GLN A 81 -14.85 -27.32 -2.99
CA GLN A 81 -14.50 -28.33 -4.00
C GLN A 81 -13.24 -27.92 -4.77
N GLY A 82 -12.92 -28.66 -5.84
CA GLY A 82 -11.84 -28.32 -6.76
C GLY A 82 -10.72 -29.37 -6.86
N PRO A 83 -10.17 -29.89 -5.75
CA PRO A 83 -9.10 -30.89 -5.82
C PRO A 83 -9.46 -32.12 -6.65
N SER A 84 -8.43 -32.73 -7.24
CA SER A 84 -8.55 -33.94 -8.05
C SER A 84 -9.19 -35.09 -7.25
N PRO A 85 -9.94 -36.02 -7.91
CA PRO A 85 -10.52 -37.17 -7.22
C PRO A 85 -9.47 -37.96 -6.44
N GLY A 86 -9.74 -38.24 -5.16
CA GLY A 86 -8.81 -38.93 -4.26
C GLY A 86 -7.86 -38.03 -3.48
N VAL A 87 -7.86 -36.71 -3.72
CA VAL A 87 -7.13 -35.74 -2.91
C VAL A 87 -8.00 -35.28 -1.74
N ASP A 88 -7.50 -35.46 -0.51
CA ASP A 88 -8.21 -34.98 0.68
C ASP A 88 -8.27 -33.45 0.70
N LEU A 89 -9.42 -32.90 1.10
CA LEU A 89 -9.61 -31.45 1.25
C LEU A 89 -9.98 -31.15 2.70
N MET A 90 -9.15 -30.36 3.37
CA MET A 90 -9.39 -29.79 4.69
C MET A 90 -9.87 -28.35 4.53
N VAL A 91 -10.91 -27.98 5.27
CA VAL A 91 -11.47 -26.61 5.28
C VAL A 91 -11.60 -26.15 6.73
N ALA A 92 -11.12 -24.96 7.03
CA ALA A 92 -11.20 -24.33 8.34
C ALA A 92 -11.67 -22.87 8.21
N GLY A 93 -12.33 -22.35 9.25
CA GLY A 93 -12.69 -20.94 9.32
C GLY A 93 -13.55 -20.41 8.16
N LEU A 94 -14.35 -21.26 7.50
CA LEU A 94 -15.23 -20.82 6.42
C LEU A 94 -16.30 -19.87 6.95
N GLN A 95 -16.22 -18.61 6.53
CA GLN A 95 -17.12 -17.53 6.89
C GLN A 95 -17.77 -16.94 5.65
N ILE A 96 -19.08 -16.73 5.74
CA ILE A 96 -19.84 -15.96 4.74
C ILE A 96 -20.59 -14.88 5.49
N PHE A 97 -20.28 -13.62 5.20
CA PHE A 97 -20.90 -12.49 5.88
C PHE A 97 -21.36 -11.42 4.88
N ALA A 98 -22.52 -10.83 5.18
CA ALA A 98 -23.08 -9.78 4.36
C ALA A 98 -22.29 -8.48 4.53
N VAL A 99 -21.98 -7.82 3.41
CA VAL A 99 -21.38 -6.50 3.40
C VAL A 99 -22.48 -5.47 3.16
N ASP A 100 -22.76 -4.66 4.18
CA ASP A 100 -23.59 -3.47 4.01
C ASP A 100 -22.75 -2.37 3.35
N HIS A 101 -22.85 -2.28 2.03
CA HIS A 101 -22.17 -1.24 1.24
C HIS A 101 -22.53 0.17 1.69
N LYS A 102 -23.78 0.43 2.08
CA LYS A 102 -24.21 1.78 2.50
C LYS A 102 -23.57 2.14 3.84
N ALA A 103 -23.61 1.23 4.82
CA ALA A 103 -22.95 1.45 6.09
C ALA A 103 -21.43 1.55 5.93
N ARG A 104 -20.81 0.71 5.10
CA ARG A 104 -19.38 0.75 4.78
C ARG A 104 -18.97 2.07 4.14
N LEU A 105 -19.70 2.53 3.12
CA LEU A 105 -19.48 3.82 2.47
C LEU A 105 -19.68 4.99 3.44
N SER A 106 -20.72 4.94 4.28
CA SER A 106 -20.97 5.96 5.30
C SER A 106 -19.83 6.04 6.32
N TYR A 107 -19.37 4.88 6.81
CA TYR A 107 -18.22 4.77 7.69
C TYR A 107 -16.94 5.33 7.03
N LEU A 108 -16.61 4.89 5.81
CA LEU A 108 -15.44 5.34 5.07
C LEU A 108 -15.49 6.85 4.78
N LYS A 109 -16.67 7.38 4.46
CA LYS A 109 -16.89 8.82 4.31
C LYS A 109 -16.65 9.56 5.62
N GLY A 110 -17.12 9.03 6.75
CA GLY A 110 -16.83 9.59 8.08
C GLY A 110 -15.34 9.63 8.37
N GLN A 111 -14.61 8.55 8.10
CA GLN A 111 -13.15 8.51 8.26
C GLN A 111 -12.44 9.50 7.33
N ALA A 112 -12.85 9.59 6.05
CA ALA A 112 -12.30 10.55 5.11
C ALA A 112 -12.56 11.99 5.55
N ASP A 113 -13.76 12.29 6.06
CA ASP A 113 -14.11 13.62 6.55
C ASP A 113 -13.27 14.02 7.78
N MET A 114 -13.00 13.08 8.70
CA MET A 114 -12.14 13.33 9.87
C MET A 114 -10.69 13.64 9.49
N VAL A 115 -10.15 12.98 8.47
CA VAL A 115 -8.73 13.12 8.09
C VAL A 115 -8.51 14.23 7.07
N ARG A 116 -9.46 14.43 6.14
CA ARG A 116 -9.28 15.30 4.97
C ARG A 116 -10.08 16.60 5.01
N LYS A 117 -11.08 16.76 5.88
CA LYS A 117 -11.81 18.02 6.03
C LYS A 117 -11.38 18.76 7.29
N ARG A 118 -11.55 20.07 7.27
CA ARG A 118 -11.31 20.96 8.41
C ARG A 118 -12.35 22.08 8.41
N ASN A 119 -12.63 22.62 9.59
CA ASN A 119 -13.47 23.80 9.69
C ASN A 119 -12.71 25.01 9.11
N VAL A 120 -13.35 25.73 8.18
CA VAL A 120 -12.82 26.96 7.59
C VAL A 120 -13.67 28.12 8.08
N ARG A 121 -13.05 29.18 8.59
CA ARG A 121 -13.72 30.45 8.92
C ARG A 121 -13.54 31.42 7.77
N LEU A 122 -14.63 31.82 7.14
CA LEU A 122 -14.65 32.84 6.11
C LEU A 122 -14.98 34.19 6.75
N LYS A 123 -14.11 35.18 6.55
CA LYS A 123 -14.35 36.56 6.96
C LYS A 123 -14.61 37.39 5.70
N VAL A 124 -15.82 37.93 5.58
CA VAL A 124 -16.20 38.82 4.47
C VAL A 124 -16.04 40.26 4.96
N THR A 125 -15.30 41.08 4.22
CA THR A 125 -15.02 42.49 4.55
C THR A 125 -15.30 43.37 3.34
N GLY A 126 -15.84 44.59 3.55
CA GLY A 126 -16.02 45.58 2.48
C GLY A 126 -17.46 45.91 2.08
N LEU A 127 -18.46 45.48 2.85
CA LEU A 127 -19.87 45.87 2.70
C LEU A 127 -20.37 46.48 4.02
N ASP A 128 -21.34 47.38 3.95
CA ASP A 128 -21.96 47.98 5.13
C ASP A 128 -22.60 46.83 5.97
N PRO A 129 -22.49 46.79 7.32
CA PRO A 129 -23.00 45.68 8.11
C PRO A 129 -24.49 45.38 7.90
N ASN A 130 -25.25 46.38 7.46
CA ASN A 130 -26.67 46.25 7.09
C ASN A 130 -26.90 45.55 5.73
N GLU A 131 -25.93 45.55 4.82
CA GLU A 131 -26.01 44.87 3.51
C GLU A 131 -25.64 43.37 3.57
N LEU A 132 -24.96 42.95 4.65
CA LEU A 132 -24.60 41.54 4.87
C LEU A 132 -25.76 40.72 5.47
N SER A 133 -26.78 41.38 6.01
CA SER A 133 -27.97 40.74 6.55
C SER A 133 -28.78 40.09 5.42
N GLY A 134 -28.82 38.76 5.38
CA GLY A 134 -29.50 37.99 4.31
C GLY A 134 -28.61 37.59 3.13
N ALA A 135 -27.31 37.90 3.15
CA ALA A 135 -26.38 37.47 2.10
C ALA A 135 -26.17 35.95 2.11
N THR A 136 -26.16 35.34 0.91
CA THR A 136 -25.92 33.90 0.73
C THR A 136 -24.49 33.66 0.23
N VAL A 137 -23.72 32.86 0.97
CA VAL A 137 -22.38 32.42 0.55
C VAL A 137 -22.47 31.05 -0.13
N LYS A 138 -22.04 30.96 -1.39
CA LYS A 138 -21.93 29.70 -2.12
C LYS A 138 -20.47 29.33 -2.30
N ILE A 139 -20.05 28.21 -1.73
CA ILE A 139 -18.71 27.66 -1.88
C ILE A 139 -18.76 26.56 -2.94
N ARG A 140 -17.93 26.67 -3.98
CA ARG A 140 -17.75 25.61 -4.99
C ARG A 140 -16.29 25.21 -5.03
N GLN A 141 -15.99 23.94 -4.78
CA GLN A 141 -14.65 23.41 -5.01
C GLN A 141 -14.35 23.41 -6.52
N THR A 142 -13.22 24.00 -6.91
CA THR A 142 -12.82 24.12 -8.33
C THR A 142 -11.74 23.12 -8.72
N SER A 143 -10.90 22.70 -7.77
CA SER A 143 -9.83 21.72 -7.99
C SER A 143 -9.48 20.96 -6.71
N ASN A 144 -8.70 19.88 -6.85
CA ASN A 144 -8.05 19.21 -5.72
C ASN A 144 -6.63 19.76 -5.55
N SER A 145 -6.13 19.80 -4.31
CA SER A 145 -4.73 20.15 -4.04
C SER A 145 -3.76 19.02 -4.39
N PHE A 146 -4.26 17.83 -4.68
CA PHE A 146 -3.48 16.66 -5.05
C PHE A 146 -3.90 16.14 -6.43
N PRO A 147 -2.96 15.53 -7.18
CA PRO A 147 -3.26 14.86 -8.44
C PRO A 147 -4.36 13.81 -8.31
N LEU A 148 -5.42 13.93 -9.11
CA LEU A 148 -6.44 12.91 -9.25
C LEU A 148 -6.64 12.61 -10.73
N GLY A 149 -6.40 11.35 -11.10
CA GLY A 149 -6.34 10.92 -12.49
C GLY A 149 -6.77 9.48 -12.70
N SER A 150 -6.79 9.08 -13.97
CA SER A 150 -7.05 7.72 -14.41
C SER A 150 -5.98 7.25 -15.39
N SER A 151 -5.82 5.94 -15.52
CA SER A 151 -5.16 5.37 -16.69
C SER A 151 -6.05 5.54 -17.92
N ILE A 152 -5.43 5.85 -19.05
CA ILE A 152 -6.05 5.92 -20.37
C ILE A 152 -5.18 5.14 -21.37
N SER A 153 -5.82 4.57 -22.39
CA SER A 153 -5.16 3.90 -23.52
C SER A 153 -5.61 4.53 -24.84
N ARG A 154 -4.95 4.21 -25.94
CA ARG A 154 -5.29 4.71 -27.28
C ARG A 154 -6.76 4.44 -27.63
N SER A 155 -7.24 3.24 -27.32
CA SER A 155 -8.63 2.84 -27.55
C SER A 155 -9.65 3.60 -26.71
N ASN A 156 -9.24 4.12 -25.54
CA ASN A 156 -10.16 4.86 -24.67
C ASN A 156 -10.47 6.25 -25.24
N ILE A 157 -9.48 6.90 -25.88
CA ILE A 157 -9.65 8.25 -26.41
C ILE A 157 -10.41 8.29 -27.75
N ASP A 158 -10.64 7.14 -28.38
CA ASP A 158 -11.53 7.00 -29.54
C ASP A 158 -13.01 6.89 -29.14
N ASN A 159 -13.30 6.72 -27.85
CA ASN A 159 -14.67 6.62 -27.33
C ASN A 159 -15.10 7.98 -26.73
N GLU A 160 -16.01 8.66 -27.43
CA GLU A 160 -16.51 9.99 -27.03
C GLU A 160 -17.16 10.00 -25.64
N ASP A 161 -17.94 8.98 -25.29
CA ASP A 161 -18.57 8.87 -23.95
C ASP A 161 -17.52 8.73 -22.84
N PHE A 162 -16.46 7.96 -23.11
CA PHE A 162 -15.34 7.84 -22.17
C PHE A 162 -14.59 9.16 -22.04
N VAL A 163 -14.33 9.84 -23.16
CA VAL A 163 -13.63 11.12 -23.18
C VAL A 163 -14.42 12.17 -22.38
N GLU A 164 -15.72 12.29 -22.61
CA GLU A 164 -16.58 13.20 -21.84
C GLU A 164 -16.53 12.88 -20.35
N PHE A 165 -16.70 11.61 -19.98
CA PHE A 165 -16.61 11.19 -18.59
C PHE A 165 -15.25 11.52 -17.98
N PHE A 166 -14.16 11.20 -18.68
CA PHE A 166 -12.80 11.40 -18.21
C PHE A 166 -12.52 12.89 -17.96
N LEU A 167 -12.82 13.76 -18.93
CA LEU A 167 -12.54 15.20 -18.84
C LEU A 167 -13.35 15.92 -17.76
N ASN A 168 -14.55 15.41 -17.46
CA ASN A 168 -15.41 15.90 -16.40
C ASN A 168 -14.94 15.50 -14.99
N ASN A 169 -14.22 14.39 -14.85
CA ASN A 169 -13.89 13.79 -13.55
C ASN A 169 -12.40 13.87 -13.18
N PHE A 170 -11.50 13.91 -14.15
CA PHE A 170 -10.06 13.79 -13.94
C PHE A 170 -9.28 14.96 -14.55
N LYS A 171 -8.15 15.27 -13.91
CA LYS A 171 -7.19 16.29 -14.40
C LYS A 171 -5.78 15.74 -14.57
N TRP A 172 -5.63 14.43 -14.37
CA TRP A 172 -4.37 13.71 -14.54
C TRP A 172 -4.59 12.44 -15.35
N ALA A 173 -3.60 12.07 -16.17
CA ALA A 173 -3.58 10.86 -16.97
C ALA A 173 -2.29 10.07 -16.77
N VAL A 174 -2.37 8.75 -16.94
CA VAL A 174 -1.23 7.86 -17.13
C VAL A 174 -1.54 6.94 -18.30
N PHE A 175 -0.57 6.72 -19.19
CA PHE A 175 -0.79 5.89 -20.37
C PHE A 175 -0.71 4.41 -19.98
N GLY A 176 -1.66 3.62 -20.47
CA GLY A 176 -1.81 2.22 -20.09
C GLY A 176 -0.62 1.37 -20.52
N ASN A 177 -0.20 1.51 -21.78
CA ASN A 177 0.96 0.82 -22.34
C ASN A 177 1.83 1.70 -23.23
N GLU A 178 1.29 2.81 -23.73
CA GLU A 178 1.78 3.48 -24.93
C GLU A 178 3.15 4.14 -24.75
N LEU A 179 3.60 4.31 -23.51
CA LEU A 179 4.94 4.82 -23.17
C LEU A 179 5.91 3.73 -22.69
N LYS A 180 5.45 2.49 -22.46
CA LYS A 180 6.29 1.39 -21.97
C LYS A 180 7.34 1.02 -23.02
N TRP A 181 8.49 0.52 -22.57
CA TRP A 181 9.59 0.18 -23.48
C TRP A 181 9.19 -0.89 -24.49
N SER A 182 8.51 -1.96 -24.04
CA SER A 182 8.00 -3.00 -24.93
C SER A 182 6.96 -2.52 -25.96
N TRP A 183 6.29 -1.39 -25.70
CA TRP A 183 5.36 -0.77 -26.67
C TRP A 183 6.07 0.14 -27.67
N THR A 184 7.03 0.91 -27.18
CA THR A 184 7.72 1.94 -27.97
C THR A 184 8.94 1.41 -28.72
N GLU A 185 9.46 0.24 -28.34
CA GLU A 185 10.56 -0.47 -29.01
C GLU A 185 10.40 -2.00 -28.87
N PRO A 186 9.36 -2.59 -29.50
CA PRO A 186 9.10 -4.03 -29.42
C PRO A 186 10.23 -4.87 -30.02
N GLU A 187 10.93 -4.34 -31.03
CA GLU A 187 12.11 -4.90 -31.67
C GLU A 187 13.25 -3.87 -31.63
N GLN A 188 14.49 -4.32 -31.42
CA GLN A 188 15.64 -3.43 -31.25
C GLN A 188 15.79 -2.46 -32.44
N GLY A 189 15.82 -1.15 -32.15
CA GLY A 189 15.94 -0.10 -33.15
C GLY A 189 14.66 0.23 -33.92
N ASN A 190 13.55 -0.49 -33.69
CA ASN A 190 12.25 -0.20 -34.31
C ASN A 190 11.39 0.66 -33.37
N LEU A 191 11.72 1.94 -33.29
CA LEU A 191 11.05 2.89 -32.40
C LEU A 191 9.71 3.37 -32.95
N ASN A 192 8.65 3.29 -32.14
CA ASN A 192 7.33 3.85 -32.45
C ASN A 192 6.73 4.59 -31.25
N TYR A 193 6.70 5.92 -31.34
CA TYR A 193 6.14 6.81 -30.31
C TYR A 193 4.78 7.41 -30.70
N ARG A 194 4.20 6.99 -31.83
CA ARG A 194 3.01 7.63 -32.39
C ARG A 194 1.85 7.70 -31.40
N ASP A 195 1.52 6.58 -30.76
CA ASP A 195 0.40 6.54 -29.82
C ASP A 195 0.64 7.44 -28.60
N ALA A 196 1.84 7.40 -28.04
CA ALA A 196 2.23 8.26 -26.92
C ALA A 196 2.16 9.75 -27.30
N ASP A 197 2.60 10.11 -28.51
CA ASP A 197 2.56 11.50 -28.99
C ASP A 197 1.12 11.98 -29.20
N GLU A 198 0.27 11.17 -29.85
CA GLU A 198 -1.15 11.48 -30.07
C GLU A 198 -1.89 11.63 -28.73
N MET A 199 -1.66 10.72 -27.78
CA MET A 199 -2.27 10.78 -26.45
C MET A 199 -1.77 11.96 -25.62
N LEU A 200 -0.49 12.29 -25.72
CA LEU A 200 0.06 13.49 -25.07
C LEU A 200 -0.56 14.76 -25.64
N GLY A 201 -0.69 14.84 -26.97
CA GLY A 201 -1.38 15.96 -27.64
C GLY A 201 -2.84 16.10 -27.22
N PHE A 202 -3.56 14.98 -27.04
CA PHE A 202 -4.90 14.96 -26.44
C PHE A 202 -4.88 15.55 -25.03
N CYS A 203 -3.97 15.10 -24.16
CA CYS A 203 -3.86 15.61 -22.80
C CYS A 203 -3.54 17.11 -22.75
N GLU A 204 -2.59 17.58 -23.58
CA GLU A 204 -2.24 19.00 -23.69
C GLU A 204 -3.43 19.85 -24.15
N THR A 205 -4.18 19.39 -25.16
CA THR A 205 -5.36 20.08 -25.71
C THR A 205 -6.42 20.33 -24.64
N TYR A 206 -6.65 19.34 -23.76
CA TYR A 206 -7.66 19.43 -22.71
C TYR A 206 -7.12 19.83 -21.33
N ASN A 207 -5.86 20.30 -21.28
CA ASN A 207 -5.18 20.72 -20.06
C ASN A 207 -5.23 19.65 -18.95
N VAL A 208 -4.91 18.40 -19.34
CA VAL A 208 -4.78 17.23 -18.48
C VAL A 208 -3.29 16.98 -18.26
N GLU A 209 -2.88 16.96 -17.00
CA GLU A 209 -1.48 16.69 -16.61
C GLU A 209 -1.15 15.20 -16.76
N THR A 210 0.10 14.86 -17.10
CA THR A 210 0.48 13.46 -17.40
C THR A 210 1.61 12.95 -16.50
N ARG A 211 1.52 11.66 -16.13
CA ARG A 211 2.60 10.87 -15.53
C ARG A 211 3.11 9.86 -16.56
N GLY A 212 4.42 9.83 -16.78
CA GLY A 212 5.06 8.89 -17.68
C GLY A 212 5.19 7.52 -17.03
N HIS A 213 4.49 6.53 -17.56
CA HIS A 213 4.56 5.14 -17.10
C HIS A 213 4.90 4.22 -18.28
N CYS A 214 6.07 3.59 -18.30
CA CYS A 214 7.23 3.75 -17.42
C CYS A 214 8.51 3.70 -18.26
N ILE A 215 9.66 4.08 -17.68
CA ILE A 215 10.95 3.98 -18.38
C ILE A 215 11.39 2.51 -18.44
N PHE A 216 11.40 1.85 -17.29
CA PHE A 216 11.77 0.44 -17.10
C PHE A 216 10.74 -0.31 -16.24
N TRP A 217 10.77 -1.64 -16.31
CA TRP A 217 9.93 -2.53 -15.50
C TRP A 217 10.70 -3.81 -15.16
N GLU A 218 10.74 -4.17 -13.87
CA GLU A 218 11.54 -5.29 -13.36
C GLU A 218 10.95 -6.69 -13.59
N VAL A 219 9.66 -6.81 -13.89
CA VAL A 219 9.02 -8.11 -14.08
C VAL A 219 9.38 -8.64 -15.46
N GLU A 220 10.07 -9.77 -15.51
CA GLU A 220 10.63 -10.35 -16.75
C GLU A 220 9.59 -10.50 -17.86
N SER A 221 8.36 -10.93 -17.54
CA SER A 221 7.28 -11.07 -18.52
C SER A 221 6.80 -9.75 -19.15
N ALA A 222 7.15 -8.61 -18.57
CA ALA A 222 6.84 -7.27 -19.11
C ALA A 222 7.95 -6.73 -20.04
N ILE A 223 9.09 -7.41 -20.09
CA ILE A 223 10.28 -7.02 -20.86
C ILE A 223 10.23 -7.72 -22.22
N GLN A 224 10.58 -7.00 -23.29
CA GLN A 224 10.54 -7.52 -24.65
C GLN A 224 11.71 -8.49 -24.93
N PRO A 225 11.53 -9.50 -25.82
CA PRO A 225 12.49 -10.60 -25.98
C PRO A 225 13.93 -10.15 -26.27
N TRP A 226 14.11 -9.14 -27.13
CA TRP A 226 15.46 -8.70 -27.50
C TRP A 226 16.25 -8.13 -26.31
N VAL A 227 15.58 -7.48 -25.34
CA VAL A 227 16.22 -7.01 -24.09
C VAL A 227 16.52 -8.19 -23.16
N GLN A 228 15.61 -9.18 -23.11
CA GLN A 228 15.82 -10.41 -22.34
C GLN A 228 17.00 -11.24 -22.84
N GLU A 229 17.45 -11.07 -24.07
CA GLU A 229 18.57 -11.82 -24.65
C GLU A 229 19.93 -11.11 -24.49
N LEU A 230 19.95 -9.84 -24.09
CA LEU A 230 21.19 -9.06 -23.96
C LEU A 230 22.11 -9.59 -22.85
N SER A 231 23.42 -9.54 -23.12
CA SER A 231 24.47 -9.70 -22.11
C SER A 231 24.68 -8.41 -21.32
N GLU A 232 25.28 -8.49 -20.13
CA GLU A 232 25.45 -7.36 -19.21
C GLU A 232 25.94 -6.05 -19.87
N PRO A 233 27.06 -6.01 -20.63
CA PRO A 233 27.54 -4.76 -21.23
C PRO A 233 26.60 -4.20 -22.30
N THR A 234 25.94 -5.08 -23.06
CA THR A 234 24.97 -4.67 -24.10
C THR A 234 23.64 -4.22 -23.51
N LEU A 235 23.26 -4.79 -22.36
CA LEU A 235 22.07 -4.39 -21.61
C LEU A 235 22.27 -3.04 -20.94
N GLU A 236 23.43 -2.78 -20.35
CA GLU A 236 23.77 -1.48 -19.75
C GLU A 236 23.64 -0.36 -20.80
N ALA A 237 24.25 -0.54 -21.97
CA ALA A 237 24.14 0.43 -23.08
C ALA A 237 22.68 0.61 -23.57
N ALA A 238 21.90 -0.47 -23.67
CA ALA A 238 20.50 -0.38 -24.10
C ALA A 238 19.64 0.42 -23.10
N VAL A 239 19.88 0.22 -21.80
CA VAL A 239 19.21 0.96 -20.73
C VAL A 239 19.58 2.44 -20.78
N GLU A 240 20.87 2.77 -20.92
CA GLU A 240 21.33 4.16 -21.03
C GLU A 240 20.72 4.88 -22.25
N ASN A 241 20.67 4.21 -23.39
CA ASN A 241 20.03 4.74 -24.59
C ASN A 241 18.53 4.97 -24.37
N ARG A 242 17.82 4.00 -23.78
CA ARG A 242 16.39 4.13 -23.47
C ARG A 242 16.11 5.33 -22.56
N LEU A 243 16.89 5.49 -21.50
CA LEU A 243 16.75 6.60 -20.56
C LEU A 243 16.95 7.94 -21.29
N THR A 244 18.04 8.04 -22.07
CA THR A 244 18.43 9.26 -22.78
C THR A 244 17.40 9.64 -23.84
N ASP A 245 17.01 8.70 -24.70
CA ASP A 245 16.11 8.95 -25.82
C ASP A 245 14.72 9.36 -25.34
N LEU A 246 14.17 8.63 -24.37
CA LEU A 246 12.82 8.90 -23.85
C LEU A 246 12.76 10.25 -23.14
N LEU A 247 13.71 10.53 -22.24
CA LEU A 247 13.72 11.79 -21.48
C LEU A 247 14.07 13.00 -22.35
N THR A 248 14.91 12.82 -23.37
CA THR A 248 15.20 13.88 -24.35
C THR A 248 13.95 14.19 -25.19
N ARG A 249 13.28 13.16 -25.72
CA ARG A 249 12.06 13.32 -26.54
C ARG A 249 10.95 14.05 -25.79
N TYR A 250 10.71 13.64 -24.55
CA TYR A 250 9.56 14.11 -23.75
C TYR A 250 9.96 15.12 -22.68
N ASN A 251 11.03 15.88 -22.91
CA ASN A 251 11.50 16.88 -21.97
C ASN A 251 10.39 17.90 -21.66
N GLY A 252 10.09 18.08 -20.37
CA GLY A 252 9.05 18.99 -19.88
C GLY A 252 7.60 18.57 -20.17
N LYS A 253 7.37 17.41 -20.79
CA LYS A 253 6.03 16.96 -21.22
C LYS A 253 5.27 16.17 -20.16
N PHE A 254 5.98 15.34 -19.40
CA PHE A 254 5.41 14.61 -18.26
C PHE A 254 5.86 15.28 -16.96
N ARG A 255 4.94 15.37 -15.98
CA ARG A 255 5.25 15.98 -14.68
C ARG A 255 6.07 15.06 -13.78
N HIS A 256 5.83 13.76 -13.87
CA HIS A 256 6.52 12.71 -13.12
C HIS A 256 6.74 11.49 -14.02
N TYR A 257 7.74 10.68 -13.70
CA TYR A 257 7.99 9.39 -14.35
C TYR A 257 8.07 8.24 -13.34
N ASP A 258 7.52 7.11 -13.74
CA ASP A 258 7.84 5.81 -13.16
C ASP A 258 9.14 5.34 -13.81
N VAL A 259 10.25 5.53 -13.11
CA VAL A 259 11.57 5.21 -13.65
C VAL A 259 11.73 3.70 -13.76
N ASN A 260 11.54 2.98 -12.65
CA ASN A 260 11.65 1.53 -12.65
C ASN A 260 10.49 0.90 -11.88
N ASN A 261 9.58 0.27 -12.62
CA ASN A 261 8.32 -0.25 -12.07
C ASN A 261 8.49 -1.63 -11.43
N GLU A 262 7.76 -1.87 -10.32
CA GLU A 262 7.63 -3.18 -9.66
C GLU A 262 8.93 -3.84 -9.16
N MET A 263 9.89 -3.06 -8.67
CA MET A 263 11.15 -3.55 -8.07
C MET A 263 11.01 -4.46 -6.84
N LEU A 264 9.80 -4.64 -6.32
CA LEU A 264 9.50 -5.61 -5.25
C LEU A 264 9.00 -6.96 -5.78
N HIS A 265 8.54 -7.03 -7.02
CA HIS A 265 7.98 -8.23 -7.64
C HIS A 265 8.90 -8.85 -8.69
N GLY A 266 9.77 -8.04 -9.30
CA GLY A 266 10.77 -8.49 -10.26
C GLY A 266 12.17 -8.01 -9.89
N SER A 267 13.16 -8.54 -10.60
CA SER A 267 14.56 -8.19 -10.40
C SER A 267 15.43 -8.36 -11.66
N PHE A 268 14.82 -8.37 -12.84
CA PHE A 268 15.51 -8.66 -14.09
C PHE A 268 16.79 -7.84 -14.27
N TYR A 269 16.73 -6.51 -14.10
CA TYR A 269 17.92 -5.66 -14.34
C TYR A 269 18.96 -5.87 -13.25
N ARG A 270 18.53 -6.05 -11.99
CA ARG A 270 19.42 -6.37 -10.87
C ARG A 270 20.17 -7.66 -11.10
N ASP A 271 19.47 -8.70 -11.54
CA ASP A 271 20.04 -10.04 -11.66
C ASP A 271 21.00 -10.12 -12.86
N LYS A 272 20.76 -9.32 -13.91
CA LYS A 272 21.63 -9.25 -15.09
C LYS A 272 22.79 -8.26 -14.99
N LEU A 273 22.63 -7.15 -14.28
CA LEU A 273 23.64 -6.08 -14.18
C LEU A 273 24.39 -6.09 -12.83
N GLY A 274 24.00 -6.96 -11.89
CA GLY A 274 24.64 -7.10 -10.59
C GLY A 274 24.13 -6.15 -9.50
N PHE A 275 24.51 -6.42 -8.25
CA PHE A 275 24.02 -5.70 -7.07
C PHE A 275 24.47 -4.23 -7.01
N ASP A 276 25.62 -3.91 -7.62
CA ASP A 276 26.15 -2.55 -7.76
C ASP A 276 25.38 -1.71 -8.80
N ALA A 277 24.53 -2.35 -9.63
CA ALA A 277 23.68 -1.63 -10.57
C ALA A 277 22.62 -0.76 -9.87
N ARG A 278 22.23 -1.08 -8.62
CA ARG A 278 21.44 -0.15 -7.77
C ARG A 278 22.26 1.05 -7.28
N ALA A 279 23.58 0.96 -7.22
CA ALA A 279 24.46 2.02 -6.76
C ALA A 279 24.98 2.91 -7.91
N GLY A 280 24.86 2.45 -9.16
CA GLY A 280 25.05 3.28 -10.34
C GLY A 280 24.03 4.42 -10.39
N PRO A 281 24.42 5.66 -10.76
CA PRO A 281 23.52 6.81 -10.83
C PRO A 281 22.33 6.65 -11.81
N HIS A 282 22.25 5.53 -12.53
CA HIS A 282 21.29 5.27 -13.60
C HIS A 282 20.02 4.52 -13.16
N PHE A 283 20.02 3.79 -12.04
CA PHE A 283 18.91 2.85 -11.72
C PHE A 283 18.14 3.14 -10.43
N VAL A 284 18.65 3.98 -9.54
CA VAL A 284 17.84 4.47 -8.40
C VAL A 284 17.33 5.85 -8.69
N MET A 285 16.13 5.91 -9.26
CA MET A 285 15.27 7.07 -9.06
C MET A 285 13.87 6.62 -8.65
N LEU A 286 13.66 6.65 -7.34
CA LEU A 286 12.34 6.90 -6.75
C LEU A 286 11.78 8.18 -7.38
N ASN A 287 10.52 8.12 -7.83
CA ASN A 287 9.64 9.23 -8.24
C ASN A 287 10.29 10.61 -8.07
N VAL A 288 10.86 11.18 -9.14
CA VAL A 288 11.19 12.61 -9.15
C VAL A 288 9.86 13.36 -9.17
N SER A 289 9.28 13.57 -7.98
CA SER A 289 8.57 14.82 -7.75
C SER A 289 9.64 15.89 -7.81
N LEU A 290 9.63 16.70 -8.88
CA LEU A 290 10.47 17.88 -8.97
C LEU A 290 10.37 18.66 -7.63
N PRO A 291 11.49 19.12 -7.06
CA PRO A 291 11.48 19.96 -5.87
C PRO A 291 10.45 21.09 -6.00
N PRO A 292 9.78 21.51 -4.91
CA PRO A 292 8.80 22.59 -4.93
C PRO A 292 9.33 23.88 -5.59
N GLU A 293 10.63 24.11 -5.54
CA GLU A 293 11.31 25.27 -6.13
C GLU A 293 11.18 25.35 -7.68
N LEU A 294 10.95 24.22 -8.36
CA LEU A 294 10.81 24.16 -9.84
C LEU A 294 9.34 24.22 -10.31
N ARG A 295 8.36 24.36 -9.41
CA ARG A 295 6.94 24.54 -9.77
C ARG A 295 6.64 25.92 -10.37
N GLN A 296 7.60 26.85 -10.37
CA GLN A 296 7.46 28.18 -10.94
C GLN A 296 8.18 28.28 -12.29
N GLY A 297 7.62 27.65 -13.33
CA GLY A 297 7.74 28.10 -14.73
C GLY A 297 9.12 28.25 -15.37
N HIS A 298 10.20 27.67 -14.81
CA HIS A 298 11.52 27.72 -15.46
C HIS A 298 11.79 26.42 -16.23
N SER A 299 12.02 26.56 -17.54
CA SER A 299 12.50 25.52 -18.45
C SER A 299 13.95 25.19 -18.12
N THR A 300 14.22 24.04 -17.51
CA THR A 300 15.59 23.51 -17.33
C THR A 300 15.98 22.60 -18.49
N SER A 301 17.28 22.54 -18.80
CA SER A 301 17.78 21.71 -19.91
C SER A 301 17.75 20.21 -19.56
N PRO A 302 17.78 19.29 -20.55
CA PRO A 302 17.91 17.85 -20.32
C PRO A 302 19.16 17.50 -19.49
N GLU A 303 20.27 18.20 -19.72
CA GLU A 303 21.51 18.02 -18.97
C GLU A 303 21.38 18.44 -17.52
N GLU A 304 20.63 19.50 -17.20
CA GLU A 304 20.39 19.94 -15.83
C GLU A 304 19.42 19.01 -15.10
N THR A 305 18.38 18.54 -15.79
CA THR A 305 17.40 17.58 -15.25
C THR A 305 18.07 16.23 -14.99
N LEU A 306 18.89 15.76 -15.93
CA LEU A 306 19.69 14.55 -15.80
C LEU A 306 20.78 14.73 -14.73
N SER A 307 21.44 15.88 -14.66
CA SER A 307 22.43 16.18 -13.62
C SER A 307 21.81 16.26 -12.23
N LEU A 308 20.59 16.80 -12.11
CA LEU A 308 19.86 16.87 -10.84
C LEU A 308 19.35 15.50 -10.42
N ALA A 309 18.82 14.72 -11.37
CA ALA A 309 18.47 13.31 -11.19
C ALA A 309 19.68 12.49 -10.72
N ILE A 310 20.82 12.60 -11.43
CA ILE A 310 22.09 11.98 -11.06
C ILE A 310 22.57 12.49 -9.70
N ARG A 311 22.43 13.77 -9.39
CA ARG A 311 22.83 14.33 -8.09
C ARG A 311 21.97 13.79 -6.95
N VAL A 312 20.66 13.74 -7.11
CA VAL A 312 19.71 13.20 -6.11
C VAL A 312 19.89 11.70 -5.96
N ALA A 313 20.07 10.96 -7.06
CA ALA A 313 20.41 9.55 -7.05
C ALA A 313 21.76 9.29 -6.38
N ARG A 314 22.79 10.11 -6.66
CA ARG A 314 24.10 10.06 -5.98
C ARG A 314 24.00 10.43 -4.52
N GLU A 315 23.19 11.41 -4.12
CA GLU A 315 22.98 11.77 -2.71
C GLU A 315 22.28 10.64 -1.96
N TRP A 316 21.29 9.98 -2.59
CA TRP A 316 20.62 8.79 -2.06
C TRP A 316 21.57 7.58 -1.97
N CYS A 317 22.33 7.30 -3.03
CA CYS A 317 23.34 6.23 -3.07
C CYS A 317 24.45 6.51 -2.06
N VAL A 318 25.00 7.73 -2.01
CA VAL A 318 26.00 8.13 -1.01
C VAL A 318 25.44 7.99 0.40
N ASN A 319 24.16 8.30 0.65
CA ASN A 319 23.53 8.09 1.96
C ASN A 319 23.30 6.60 2.29
N ASN A 320 23.07 5.74 1.30
CA ASN A 320 22.91 4.29 1.49
C ASN A 320 24.23 3.50 1.52
N SER A 321 25.22 3.88 0.73
CA SER A 321 26.61 3.38 0.82
C SER A 321 27.28 3.88 2.10
N LYS A 322 26.90 5.09 2.57
CA LYS A 322 27.17 5.54 3.93
C LYS A 322 26.36 4.75 4.95
N ALA A 323 25.13 4.31 4.70
CA ALA A 323 24.44 3.44 5.65
C ALA A 323 25.12 2.05 5.82
N GLU A 324 25.84 1.55 4.80
CA GLU A 324 26.61 0.29 4.91
C GLU A 324 28.07 0.44 5.38
N LYS A 325 28.69 1.63 5.29
CA LYS A 325 30.09 1.85 5.74
C LYS A 325 30.35 3.07 6.62
N SER A 326 29.34 3.84 6.96
CA SER A 326 29.41 4.82 8.03
C SER A 326 28.27 4.56 8.99
N GLU A 327 28.65 4.25 10.23
CA GLU A 327 27.85 4.61 11.38
C GLU A 327 27.32 6.03 11.13
N VAL A 328 26.03 6.13 10.78
CA VAL A 328 25.32 7.40 10.87
C VAL A 328 25.39 7.73 12.34
N ARG A 329 26.36 8.58 12.68
CA ARG A 329 26.46 9.22 13.97
C ARG A 329 25.23 10.11 14.03
N ILE A 330 24.12 9.52 14.51
CA ILE A 330 22.93 10.22 14.94
C ILE A 330 23.46 11.37 15.79
N LYS A 331 23.20 12.61 15.36
CA LYS A 331 23.52 13.78 16.17
C LYS A 331 22.73 13.64 17.48
N GLY A 332 23.42 13.12 18.51
CA GLY A 332 22.99 13.12 19.89
C GLY A 332 22.13 11.95 20.40
N LEU A 333 22.52 10.68 20.19
CA LEU A 333 22.28 9.69 21.24
C LEU A 333 23.31 9.95 22.35
N GLN A 334 22.96 10.83 23.29
CA GLN A 334 23.72 10.94 24.54
C GLN A 334 23.37 9.75 25.44
N ALA A 335 24.40 9.12 26.00
CA ALA A 335 24.27 8.24 27.16
C ALA A 335 23.63 9.02 28.33
N PRO A 336 22.86 8.36 29.22
CA PRO A 336 21.92 9.02 30.10
C PRO A 336 22.64 9.93 31.10
N THR A 337 22.33 11.23 31.06
CA THR A 337 22.15 11.98 32.30
C THR A 337 20.73 11.69 32.74
N GLU A 338 20.53 11.10 33.93
CA GLU A 338 19.23 10.95 34.56
C GLU A 338 18.62 12.35 34.80
N SER A 339 18.02 12.90 33.75
CA SER A 339 17.17 14.08 33.82
C SER A 339 15.80 13.60 34.27
N SER A 340 15.36 14.06 35.44
CA SER A 340 14.12 13.62 36.09
C SER A 340 12.83 14.05 35.37
N SER A 341 12.90 14.55 34.12
CA SER A 341 11.77 15.04 33.33
C SER A 341 11.45 14.25 32.04
N ALA A 342 12.14 13.14 31.76
CA ALA A 342 11.95 12.40 30.50
C ALA A 342 10.62 11.64 30.46
N VAL A 343 9.79 11.93 29.45
CA VAL A 343 8.57 11.16 29.15
C VAL A 343 8.95 9.79 28.60
N VAL A 344 8.43 8.72 29.20
CA VAL A 344 8.64 7.34 28.74
C VAL A 344 7.37 6.83 28.08
N LEU A 345 7.49 6.35 26.85
CA LEU A 345 6.42 5.73 26.08
C LEU A 345 6.70 4.23 25.97
N ARG A 346 5.75 3.39 26.39
CA ARG A 346 5.81 1.93 26.25
C ARG A 346 4.77 1.45 25.27
N THR A 347 5.14 0.54 24.37
CA THR A 347 4.28 0.02 23.30
C THR A 347 4.33 -1.50 23.26
N ASP A 348 3.20 -2.13 22.95
CA ASP A 348 3.09 -3.58 22.75
C ASP A 348 1.91 -3.89 21.80
N ALA A 349 1.90 -5.08 21.22
CA ALA A 349 0.82 -5.57 20.39
C ALA A 349 0.43 -7.02 20.71
N ALA A 350 -0.86 -7.30 20.66
CA ALA A 350 -1.42 -8.64 20.73
C ALA A 350 -2.01 -8.99 19.37
N TRP A 351 -1.50 -10.03 18.74
CA TRP A 351 -1.92 -10.43 17.39
C TRP A 351 -2.69 -11.73 17.41
N ASP A 352 -3.86 -11.73 16.76
CA ASP A 352 -4.66 -12.92 16.50
C ASP A 352 -4.44 -13.35 15.05
N ARG A 353 -3.71 -14.46 14.89
CA ARG A 353 -3.41 -15.07 13.59
C ARG A 353 -4.66 -15.56 12.87
N GLN A 354 -5.70 -16.00 13.58
CA GLN A 354 -6.89 -16.57 12.96
C GLN A 354 -7.78 -15.50 12.32
N GLN A 355 -7.77 -14.29 12.90
CA GLN A 355 -8.61 -13.18 12.45
C GLN A 355 -7.84 -12.08 11.72
N GLU A 356 -6.52 -12.25 11.55
CA GLU A 356 -5.59 -11.21 11.10
C GLU A 356 -5.84 -9.86 11.81
N ALA A 357 -6.14 -9.94 13.11
CA ALA A 357 -6.49 -8.81 13.94
C ALA A 357 -5.37 -8.53 14.93
N ALA A 358 -5.19 -7.26 15.29
CA ALA A 358 -4.26 -6.87 16.32
C ALA A 358 -4.90 -5.91 17.32
N GLY A 359 -4.62 -6.13 18.59
CA GLY A 359 -4.78 -5.14 19.64
C GLY A 359 -3.48 -4.37 19.81
N LEU A 360 -3.52 -3.07 19.62
CA LEU A 360 -2.40 -2.16 19.80
C LEU A 360 -2.53 -1.51 21.18
N GLY A 361 -1.50 -1.60 22.01
CA GLY A 361 -1.48 -1.03 23.36
C GLY A 361 -0.29 -0.10 23.58
N TRP A 362 -0.51 1.06 24.21
CA TRP A 362 0.60 1.91 24.63
C TRP A 362 0.28 2.72 25.89
N ALA A 363 1.33 3.03 26.65
CA ALA A 363 1.24 3.80 27.87
C ALA A 363 2.32 4.90 27.91
N ILE A 364 1.92 6.11 28.29
CA ILE A 364 2.79 7.28 28.42
C ILE A 364 2.97 7.55 29.91
N PHE A 365 4.21 7.53 30.37
CA PHE A 365 4.62 7.80 31.74
C PHE A 365 5.19 9.22 31.79
N THR A 366 4.51 10.11 32.49
CA THR A 366 4.96 11.48 32.78
C THR A 366 5.10 11.67 34.29
N GLN A 367 5.62 12.82 34.73
CA GLN A 367 5.63 13.18 36.16
C GLN A 367 4.20 13.26 36.75
N ASP A 368 3.22 13.61 35.93
CA ASP A 368 1.81 13.78 36.32
C ASP A 368 1.02 12.46 36.37
N GLY A 369 1.61 11.35 35.93
CA GLY A 369 1.02 10.02 36.00
C GLY A 369 1.13 9.22 34.70
N ILE A 370 0.31 8.16 34.61
CA ILE A 370 0.34 7.20 33.48
C ILE A 370 -0.94 7.37 32.66
N GLN A 371 -0.78 7.74 31.39
CA GLN A 371 -1.86 7.75 30.42
C GLN A 371 -1.84 6.45 29.60
N ARG A 372 -2.99 5.79 29.47
CA ARG A 372 -3.12 4.46 28.87
C ARG A 372 -4.03 4.51 27.65
N PHE A 373 -3.58 3.92 26.55
CA PHE A 373 -4.28 3.94 25.29
C PHE A 373 -4.29 2.56 24.65
N LYS A 374 -5.36 2.27 23.92
CA LYS A 374 -5.51 1.03 23.19
C LYS A 374 -6.29 1.25 21.91
N LYS A 375 -6.01 0.47 20.87
CA LYS A 375 -6.69 0.55 19.57
C LYS A 375 -6.73 -0.82 18.91
N GLY A 376 -7.88 -1.19 18.38
CA GLY A 376 -8.02 -2.37 17.53
C GLY A 376 -7.57 -2.07 16.09
N ALA A 377 -6.91 -3.04 15.47
CA ALA A 377 -6.53 -3.03 14.06
C ALA A 377 -6.96 -4.35 13.40
N SER A 378 -7.39 -4.26 12.15
CA SER A 378 -7.76 -5.42 11.31
C SER A 378 -6.82 -5.47 10.11
N PHE A 379 -6.71 -6.64 9.47
CA PHE A 379 -5.83 -6.87 8.30
C PHE A 379 -4.35 -6.69 8.65
N VAL A 380 -3.94 -7.23 9.81
CA VAL A 380 -2.54 -7.22 10.27
C VAL A 380 -1.94 -8.58 10.01
N SER A 381 -0.97 -8.64 9.10
CA SER A 381 -0.43 -9.89 8.54
C SER A 381 0.63 -10.58 9.40
N SER A 382 1.24 -9.88 10.37
CA SER A 382 2.27 -10.47 11.23
C SER A 382 2.30 -9.84 12.64
N PRO A 383 2.82 -10.57 13.65
CA PRO A 383 3.06 -10.00 14.97
C PRO A 383 4.01 -8.81 14.90
N LEU A 384 5.04 -8.87 14.05
CA LEU A 384 6.03 -7.80 13.95
C LEU A 384 5.42 -6.53 13.35
N LEU A 385 4.55 -6.67 12.35
CA LEU A 385 3.78 -5.54 11.82
C LEU A 385 2.86 -4.93 12.89
N ALA A 386 2.23 -5.78 13.72
CA ALA A 386 1.39 -5.32 14.83
C ALA A 386 2.18 -4.46 15.83
N GLU A 387 3.37 -4.93 16.22
CA GLU A 387 4.31 -4.19 17.09
C GLU A 387 4.69 -2.82 16.50
N GLY A 388 5.05 -2.82 15.21
CA GLY A 388 5.37 -1.60 14.49
C GLY A 388 4.19 -0.62 14.45
N MET A 389 2.98 -1.13 14.18
CA MET A 389 1.76 -0.32 14.15
C MET A 389 1.44 0.29 15.51
N ALA A 390 1.61 -0.47 16.61
CA ALA A 390 1.43 0.04 17.96
C ALA A 390 2.37 1.21 18.25
N MET A 391 3.65 1.08 17.88
CA MET A 391 4.62 2.15 18.04
C MET A 391 4.34 3.36 17.16
N ARG A 392 3.93 3.15 15.90
CA ARG A 392 3.55 4.23 14.99
C ARG A 392 2.38 5.06 15.53
N GLU A 393 1.31 4.41 16.00
CA GLU A 393 0.14 5.10 16.55
C GLU A 393 0.48 5.85 17.84
N ALA A 394 1.32 5.25 18.69
CA ALA A 394 1.80 5.90 19.90
C ALA A 394 2.66 7.14 19.61
N MET A 395 3.59 7.03 18.67
CA MET A 395 4.43 8.15 18.22
C MET A 395 3.62 9.25 17.54
N ALA A 396 2.60 8.89 16.75
CA ALA A 396 1.69 9.86 16.14
C ALA A 396 0.99 10.71 17.20
N LEU A 397 0.47 10.07 18.27
CA LEU A 397 -0.18 10.74 19.39
C LEU A 397 0.79 11.66 20.15
N CYS A 398 2.00 11.17 20.48
CA CYS A 398 3.02 11.97 21.15
C CYS A 398 3.51 13.15 20.29
N SER A 399 3.51 13.01 18.97
CA SER A 399 3.90 14.09 18.05
C SER A 399 2.93 15.28 18.02
N GLY A 400 1.72 15.10 18.56
CA GLY A 400 0.76 16.19 18.78
C GLY A 400 0.95 16.89 20.14
N MET A 401 1.85 16.41 20.99
CA MET A 401 2.16 16.98 22.30
C MET A 401 3.41 17.86 22.21
N THR A 402 3.51 18.88 23.08
CA THR A 402 4.71 19.73 23.20
C THR A 402 5.78 19.02 24.02
N LEU A 403 6.40 17.98 23.46
CA LEU A 403 7.49 17.21 24.07
C LEU A 403 8.80 17.44 23.31
N GLN A 404 9.87 17.79 24.02
CA GLN A 404 11.20 17.93 23.40
C GLN A 404 11.96 16.60 23.33
N THR A 405 11.89 15.78 24.38
CA THR A 405 12.60 14.50 24.46
C THR A 405 11.65 13.38 24.87
N ILE A 406 11.75 12.23 24.21
CA ILE A 406 10.94 11.04 24.49
C ILE A 406 11.77 9.77 24.47
N ARG A 407 11.54 8.89 25.44
CA ARG A 407 12.11 7.53 25.47
C ARG A 407 11.02 6.53 25.11
N VAL A 408 11.19 5.82 24.00
CA VAL A 408 10.26 4.82 23.48
C VAL A 408 10.79 3.43 23.79
N GLU A 409 9.98 2.62 24.48
CA GLU A 409 10.34 1.29 24.97
C GLU A 409 9.40 0.22 24.42
N SER A 410 9.96 -0.91 23.98
CA SER A 410 9.21 -2.09 23.53
C SER A 410 10.00 -3.37 23.84
N ASP A 411 9.32 -4.48 24.06
CA ASP A 411 9.91 -5.82 24.20
C ASP A 411 10.14 -6.53 22.85
N SER A 412 9.74 -5.92 21.73
CA SER A 412 10.08 -6.38 20.39
C SER A 412 11.52 -6.03 20.00
N SER A 413 12.43 -6.97 20.25
CA SER A 413 13.85 -6.82 19.93
C SER A 413 14.11 -6.59 18.43
N GLN A 414 13.28 -7.16 17.54
CA GLN A 414 13.39 -6.97 16.09
C GLN A 414 13.04 -5.54 15.67
N LEU A 415 11.95 -4.99 16.21
CA LEU A 415 11.52 -3.62 15.95
C LEU A 415 12.54 -2.60 16.46
N ILE A 416 13.01 -2.77 17.71
CA ILE A 416 14.01 -1.88 18.30
C ILE A 416 15.33 -1.94 17.51
N LYS A 417 15.76 -3.13 17.08
CA LYS A 417 16.93 -3.27 16.20
C LYS A 417 16.72 -2.53 14.88
N ALA A 418 15.58 -2.71 14.21
CA ALA A 418 15.27 -2.03 12.95
C ALA A 418 15.34 -0.50 13.08
N LEU A 419 14.80 0.05 14.17
CA LEU A 419 14.81 1.50 14.43
C LEU A 419 16.19 2.06 14.79
N ASN A 420 16.99 1.32 15.57
CA ASN A 420 18.31 1.80 15.99
C ASN A 420 19.40 1.60 14.95
N SER A 421 19.30 0.57 14.11
CA SER A 421 20.33 0.23 13.11
C SER A 421 20.01 0.73 11.70
N GLY A 422 18.81 1.26 11.46
CA GLY A 422 18.35 1.61 10.10
C GLY A 422 18.11 0.38 9.21
N TYR A 423 18.09 -0.83 9.78
CA TYR A 423 17.88 -2.06 9.05
C TYR A 423 16.45 -2.12 8.50
N SER A 424 16.34 -2.22 7.18
CA SER A 424 15.06 -2.32 6.48
C SER A 424 14.51 -3.74 6.56
N VAL A 425 13.47 -3.94 7.37
CA VAL A 425 12.62 -5.13 7.27
C VAL A 425 11.51 -4.81 6.26
N SER A 426 11.44 -5.57 5.16
CA SER A 426 10.52 -5.30 4.04
C SER A 426 9.06 -5.17 4.48
N GLU A 427 8.60 -6.00 5.43
CA GLU A 427 7.24 -5.95 5.96
C GLU A 427 6.95 -4.68 6.79
N LEU A 428 7.98 -4.04 7.34
CA LEU A 428 7.86 -2.86 8.20
C LEU A 428 8.16 -1.55 7.49
N HIS A 429 8.62 -1.56 6.24
CA HIS A 429 9.17 -0.37 5.57
C HIS A 429 8.26 0.88 5.68
N GLY A 430 6.97 0.73 5.36
CA GLY A 430 6.00 1.83 5.47
C GLY A 430 5.80 2.32 6.91
N VAL A 431 5.72 1.40 7.86
CA VAL A 431 5.52 1.70 9.28
C VAL A 431 6.76 2.37 9.90
N LEU A 432 7.96 1.90 9.56
CA LEU A 432 9.22 2.52 9.99
C LEU A 432 9.38 3.92 9.41
N SER A 433 9.02 4.12 8.12
CA SER A 433 9.04 5.44 7.49
C SER A 433 8.14 6.43 8.22
N ASP A 434 6.92 6.03 8.59
CA ASP A 434 6.02 6.85 9.39
C ASP A 434 6.60 7.17 10.78
N ILE A 435 7.16 6.16 11.49
CA ILE A 435 7.78 6.36 12.81
C ILE A 435 8.94 7.36 12.71
N LEU A 436 9.81 7.22 11.72
CA LEU A 436 10.95 8.13 11.51
C LEU A 436 10.49 9.55 11.14
N ALA A 437 9.39 9.69 10.41
CA ALA A 437 8.78 11.00 10.15
C ALA A 437 8.27 11.67 11.44
N PHE A 438 7.79 10.89 12.42
CA PHE A 438 7.45 11.43 13.75
C PHE A 438 8.68 11.76 14.58
N VAL A 439 9.74 10.95 14.51
CA VAL A 439 11.01 11.20 15.22
C VAL A 439 11.58 12.58 14.90
N ALA A 440 11.48 13.01 13.64
CA ALA A 440 11.96 14.33 13.19
C ALA A 440 11.28 15.53 13.88
N LYS A 441 10.18 15.33 14.62
CA LYS A 441 9.47 16.38 15.37
C LYS A 441 9.96 16.56 16.81
N PHE A 442 10.82 15.67 17.31
CA PHE A 442 11.38 15.74 18.65
C PHE A 442 12.84 16.20 18.56
N GLU A 443 13.35 16.86 19.61
CA GLU A 443 14.77 17.19 19.70
C GLU A 443 15.62 15.94 19.98
N SER A 444 15.07 14.98 20.73
CA SER A 444 15.73 13.70 21.02
C SER A 444 14.71 12.57 21.20
N VAL A 445 14.99 11.43 20.56
CA VAL A 445 14.22 10.19 20.71
C VAL A 445 15.18 9.04 21.03
N ILE A 446 14.84 8.25 22.03
CA ILE A 446 15.61 7.06 22.41
C ILE A 446 14.72 5.83 22.24
N PHE A 447 15.11 4.89 21.38
CA PHE A 447 14.46 3.58 21.29
C PHE A 447 15.21 2.55 22.14
N ALA A 448 14.53 1.98 23.13
CA ALA A 448 15.12 1.02 24.05
C ALA A 448 14.32 -0.28 24.10
N TRP A 449 15.03 -1.41 24.03
CA TRP A 449 14.44 -2.70 24.31
C TRP A 449 14.28 -2.88 25.82
N ILE A 450 13.14 -3.42 26.24
CA ILE A 450 12.88 -3.78 27.65
C ILE A 450 12.42 -5.23 27.77
N PRO A 451 12.72 -5.93 28.88
CA PRO A 451 12.13 -7.23 29.17
C PRO A 451 10.60 -7.16 29.25
N ARG A 452 9.92 -8.22 28.81
CA ARG A 452 8.45 -8.31 28.76
C ARG A 452 7.78 -8.03 30.11
N GLU A 453 8.43 -8.39 31.21
CA GLU A 453 7.96 -8.16 32.58
C GLU A 453 7.82 -6.68 32.90
N ARG A 454 8.65 -5.83 32.26
CA ARG A 454 8.61 -4.37 32.41
C ARG A 454 7.61 -3.69 31.47
N ASN A 455 7.06 -4.43 30.50
CA ASN A 455 6.08 -3.95 29.53
C ASN A 455 4.62 -4.38 29.85
N SER A 456 4.33 -4.70 31.11
CA SER A 456 3.04 -5.27 31.53
C SER A 456 1.82 -4.39 31.22
N GLU A 457 1.98 -3.07 31.31
CA GLU A 457 0.91 -2.09 31.04
C GLU A 457 0.47 -2.11 29.58
N ALA A 458 1.42 -1.97 28.63
CA ALA A 458 1.12 -1.98 27.21
C ALA A 458 0.60 -3.37 26.76
N ASN A 459 1.18 -4.45 27.28
CA ASN A 459 0.74 -5.83 27.04
C ASN A 459 -0.70 -6.08 27.46
N SER A 460 -1.10 -5.58 28.65
CA SER A 460 -2.47 -5.70 29.12
C SER A 460 -3.44 -4.96 28.20
N LEU A 461 -3.10 -3.73 27.80
CA LEU A 461 -3.91 -2.91 26.90
C LEU A 461 -4.08 -3.56 25.53
N ALA A 462 -2.99 -4.10 24.98
CA ALA A 462 -2.98 -4.81 23.70
C ALA A 462 -3.89 -6.06 23.74
N LYS A 463 -3.79 -6.88 24.80
CA LYS A 463 -4.65 -8.06 24.98
C LYS A 463 -6.14 -7.72 25.11
N VAL A 464 -6.47 -6.63 25.79
CA VAL A 464 -7.86 -6.18 25.85
C VAL A 464 -8.33 -5.70 24.48
N ALA A 465 -7.50 -4.95 23.76
CA ALA A 465 -7.86 -4.43 22.44
C ALA A 465 -8.08 -5.52 21.39
N VAL A 466 -7.29 -6.61 21.40
CA VAL A 466 -7.49 -7.71 20.43
C VAL A 466 -8.83 -8.41 20.68
N ASN A 467 -9.20 -8.62 21.95
CA ASN A 467 -10.48 -9.20 22.33
C ASN A 467 -11.68 -8.32 21.95
N ASP A 468 -11.55 -6.98 22.04
CA ASP A 468 -12.59 -6.03 21.61
C ASP A 468 -12.82 -6.06 20.09
N VAL A 469 -11.82 -6.48 19.32
CA VAL A 469 -11.93 -6.72 17.87
C VAL A 469 -12.57 -8.09 17.62
N SER A 470 -12.16 -9.12 18.34
CA SER A 470 -12.65 -10.50 18.21
C SER A 470 -14.10 -10.69 18.64
N SER A 471 -14.60 -9.92 19.62
CA SER A 471 -15.99 -10.01 20.10
C SER A 471 -17.05 -9.49 19.11
N ARG A 472 -16.63 -9.00 17.93
CA ARG A 472 -17.54 -8.55 16.86
C ARG A 472 -17.86 -9.65 15.85
N VAL A 473 -17.29 -10.85 15.99
CA VAL A 473 -17.52 -11.99 15.11
C VAL A 473 -18.43 -13.00 15.83
N VAL A 474 -19.65 -13.17 15.33
CA VAL A 474 -20.56 -14.23 15.81
C VAL A 474 -20.05 -15.56 15.26
N GLU A 475 -19.45 -16.38 16.11
CA GLU A 475 -19.11 -17.76 15.76
C GLU A 475 -20.37 -18.61 15.57
N VAL A 476 -20.45 -19.33 14.45
CA VAL A 476 -21.38 -20.45 14.29
C VAL A 476 -20.55 -21.72 14.41
N ALA A 477 -20.61 -22.37 15.57
CA ALA A 477 -19.96 -23.65 15.81
C ALA A 477 -20.68 -24.78 15.05
N PHE A 478 -19.91 -25.64 14.37
CA PHE A 478 -20.38 -26.96 13.95
C PHE A 478 -19.75 -28.01 14.86
N ASN A 479 -20.60 -28.84 15.48
CA ASN A 479 -20.15 -30.07 16.11
C ASN A 479 -19.77 -31.06 15.00
N ALA A 480 -18.50 -31.46 14.97
CA ALA A 480 -18.04 -32.59 14.17
C ALA A 480 -18.55 -33.90 14.80
N LEU A 481 -19.13 -34.77 13.99
CA LEU A 481 -19.26 -36.19 14.33
C LEU A 481 -18.13 -36.94 13.61
N ASN A 482 -17.50 -37.86 14.35
CA ASN A 482 -16.33 -38.66 13.98
C ASN A 482 -16.44 -39.37 12.63
#